data_AF-A0A841EX41-F1
#
_entry.id   AF-A0A841EX41-F1
#
_cell.length_a   1.000
_cell.length_b   1.000
_cell.length_c   1.000
_cell.angle_alpha   90.00
_cell.angle_beta   90.00
_cell.angle_gamma   90.00
#
_symmetry.space_group_name_H-M   'P 1'
#
loop_
_entity.id
_entity.type
_entity.pdbx_description
1 polymer ?
#
loop_
_entity_poly.entity_id
_entity_poly.type
_entity_poly.pdbx_seq_one_letter_code
_entity_poly.pdbx_strand_id
1 'polypeptide(L)'
;MMEPISTTNPFWSYHGIDGAASVYELRQVRVALQRELQQSMFASLSPMEWYETVNELHDRIARKAVELCIEGMVEDGFGQPPVPYAFIVFGSSGREEATLWSDQDNGMIISDAPHEGKEAYFDEFGGRIADLLEQLGYAKCEGKVMCSEPLWCKTLTAWKEQLLEWSSDLSWEPIRNLIIASDMRFIAGESSLAVEWLESFYEQFRRVPELSDAVLRNTVKHKATLNILGRVVTERFGEHAGGFDVKYGVYIPLVNSARFLALHHGIQESSTVKRMERLTSLEAVPFPLMDACQRAFTAALKLRRSTPIVMQQELQQSSGFLDEKQLKQKQIHYDLRETLGLVKRVHRALQRQLRFAERRRP
;
A
#
# COMPACT_ATOMS: atom_id res chain seq x y z
N MET A 1 17.06 -18.35 -6.75
CA MET A 1 16.34 -17.57 -5.73
C MET A 1 17.31 -16.53 -5.20
N MET A 2 17.10 -15.26 -5.54
CA MET A 2 17.73 -14.18 -4.77
C MET A 2 16.95 -14.09 -3.46
N GLU A 3 17.61 -14.30 -2.33
CA GLU A 3 17.07 -13.82 -1.06
C GLU A 3 16.71 -12.35 -1.23
N PRO A 4 15.56 -11.88 -0.70
CA PRO A 4 15.25 -10.46 -0.73
C PRO A 4 16.41 -9.73 -0.06
N ILE A 5 17.03 -8.80 -0.78
CA ILE A 5 18.04 -7.92 -0.20
C ILE A 5 17.35 -7.21 0.96
N SER A 6 17.77 -7.56 2.18
CA SER A 6 17.33 -6.89 3.40
C SER A 6 17.71 -5.42 3.29
N THR A 7 16.73 -4.58 2.97
CA THR A 7 16.85 -3.11 3.05
C THR A 7 16.72 -2.64 4.50
N THR A 8 16.95 -3.53 5.48
CA THR A 8 17.01 -3.18 6.89
C THR A 8 18.07 -2.13 7.09
N ASN A 9 17.66 -0.92 7.49
CA ASN A 9 18.56 0.05 8.07
C ASN A 9 19.23 -0.61 9.31
N PRO A 10 20.51 -1.02 9.23
CA PRO A 10 21.14 -1.82 10.27
C PRO A 10 21.41 -1.01 11.55
N PHE A 11 21.11 0.29 11.52
CA PHE A 11 21.34 1.23 12.61
C PHE A 11 20.08 1.53 13.45
N TRP A 12 18.91 0.99 13.07
CA TRP A 12 17.68 1.12 13.87
C TRP A 12 17.40 -0.15 14.66
N SER A 13 17.12 -0.01 15.95
CA SER A 13 16.76 -1.13 16.82
C SER A 13 15.26 -1.36 16.82
N TYR A 14 14.84 -2.58 16.50
CA TYR A 14 13.44 -3.04 16.61
C TYR A 14 13.25 -3.90 17.88
N HIS A 15 14.10 -3.67 18.89
CA HIS A 15 14.13 -4.49 20.10
C HIS A 15 12.77 -4.53 20.80
N GLY A 16 12.40 -5.72 21.28
CA GLY A 16 11.14 -5.96 21.99
C GLY A 16 10.00 -6.50 21.14
N ILE A 17 10.03 -6.37 19.80
CA ILE A 17 8.94 -6.90 18.95
C ILE A 17 8.89 -8.42 19.03
N ASP A 18 9.99 -9.09 18.65
CA ASP A 18 10.05 -10.55 18.55
C ASP A 18 9.79 -11.24 19.91
N GLY A 19 10.16 -10.57 21.00
CA GLY A 19 10.01 -11.04 22.38
C GLY A 19 8.69 -10.68 23.06
N ALA A 20 7.80 -9.92 22.42
CA ALA A 20 6.49 -9.58 23.00
C ALA A 20 5.64 -10.85 23.15
N ALA A 21 5.19 -11.15 24.36
CA ALA A 21 4.43 -12.36 24.68
C ALA A 21 2.90 -12.14 24.69
N SER A 22 2.44 -10.91 24.42
CA SER A 22 1.02 -10.58 24.36
C SER A 22 0.74 -9.40 23.43
N VAL A 23 -0.51 -9.26 23.02
CA VAL A 23 -1.00 -8.10 22.23
C VAL A 23 -0.72 -6.79 22.96
N TYR A 24 -0.88 -6.79 24.29
CA TYR A 24 -0.60 -5.62 25.12
C TYR A 24 0.88 -5.23 25.08
N GLU A 25 1.79 -6.19 25.29
CA GLU A 25 3.24 -5.92 25.22
C GLU A 25 3.66 -5.45 23.83
N LEU A 26 3.15 -6.08 22.78
CA LEU A 26 3.45 -5.70 21.40
C LEU A 26 2.96 -4.27 21.10
N ARG A 27 1.79 -3.88 21.63
CA ARG A 27 1.29 -2.49 21.52
C ARG A 27 2.23 -1.51 22.23
N GLN A 28 2.71 -1.84 23.43
CA GLN A 28 3.64 -0.97 24.17
C GLN A 28 4.96 -0.78 23.42
N VAL A 29 5.50 -1.85 22.84
CA VAL A 29 6.71 -1.78 21.99
C VAL A 29 6.47 -0.90 20.77
N ARG A 30 5.34 -1.08 20.06
CA ARG A 30 4.98 -0.20 18.93
C ARG A 30 4.92 1.27 19.35
N VAL A 31 4.23 1.57 20.45
CA VAL A 31 4.08 2.95 20.94
C VAL A 31 5.44 3.58 21.25
N ALA A 32 6.36 2.84 21.86
CA ALA A 32 7.73 3.29 22.13
C ALA A 32 8.50 3.58 20.84
N LEU A 33 8.57 2.61 19.92
CA LEU A 33 9.31 2.75 18.66
C LEU A 33 8.73 3.85 17.76
N GLN A 34 7.41 4.05 17.77
CA GLN A 34 6.76 5.14 17.04
C GLN A 34 7.18 6.51 17.59
N ARG A 35 7.30 6.66 18.91
CA ARG A 35 7.76 7.93 19.53
C ARG A 35 9.20 8.22 19.13
N GLU A 36 10.07 7.22 19.13
CA GLU A 36 11.47 7.33 18.70
C GLU A 36 11.57 7.71 17.21
N LEU A 37 10.82 7.02 16.33
CA LEU A 37 10.82 7.30 14.90
C LEU A 37 10.31 8.70 14.59
N GLN A 38 9.30 9.18 15.30
CA GLN A 38 8.80 10.54 15.12
C GLN A 38 9.85 11.60 15.49
N GLN A 39 10.64 11.36 16.55
CA GLN A 39 11.73 12.26 16.93
C GLN A 39 12.87 12.24 15.90
N SER A 40 13.19 11.06 15.35
CA SER A 40 14.26 10.90 14.34
C SER A 40 13.92 11.52 12.97
N MET A 41 12.63 11.68 12.65
CA MET A 41 12.13 12.11 11.33
C MET A 41 12.74 13.43 10.82
N PHE A 42 13.00 14.37 11.72
CA PHE A 42 13.58 15.68 11.38
C PHE A 42 15.05 15.80 11.78
N ALA A 43 15.57 14.89 12.60
CA ALA A 43 16.88 15.03 13.23
C ALA A 43 17.98 14.24 12.51
N SER A 44 17.68 13.05 11.98
CA SER A 44 18.73 12.11 11.55
C SER A 44 18.42 11.30 10.30
N LEU A 45 17.15 11.15 9.87
CA LEU A 45 16.79 10.31 8.73
C LEU A 45 16.30 11.11 7.52
N SER A 46 16.78 10.74 6.34
CA SER A 46 16.19 11.19 5.08
C SER A 46 14.73 10.71 4.96
N PRO A 47 13.93 11.29 4.04
CA PRO A 47 12.58 10.80 3.76
C PRO A 47 12.53 9.30 3.50
N MET A 48 13.41 8.78 2.64
CA MET A 48 13.39 7.37 2.24
C MET A 48 13.78 6.45 3.38
N GLU A 49 14.88 6.73 4.08
CA GLU A 49 15.33 5.94 5.23
C GLU A 49 14.26 5.87 6.34
N TRP A 50 13.50 6.95 6.54
CA TRP A 50 12.40 6.94 7.51
C TRP A 50 11.27 5.99 7.07
N TYR A 51 10.86 6.02 5.80
CA TYR A 51 9.83 5.10 5.30
C TYR A 51 10.32 3.65 5.33
N GLU A 52 11.58 3.38 4.97
CA GLU A 52 12.19 2.05 5.08
C GLU A 52 12.11 1.52 6.52
N THR A 53 12.55 2.33 7.50
CA THR A 53 12.50 1.94 8.91
C THR A 53 11.07 1.78 9.44
N VAL A 54 10.13 2.63 9.03
CA VAL A 54 8.71 2.53 9.40
C VAL A 54 8.06 1.27 8.81
N ASN A 55 8.33 0.93 7.56
CA ASN A 55 7.71 -0.23 6.92
C ASN A 55 8.32 -1.54 7.44
N GLU A 56 9.62 -1.56 7.76
CA GLU A 56 10.23 -2.70 8.47
C GLU A 56 9.63 -2.89 9.89
N LEU A 57 9.38 -1.79 10.62
CA LEU A 57 8.64 -1.84 11.89
C LEU A 57 7.25 -2.46 11.71
N HIS A 58 6.49 -2.00 10.72
CA HIS A 58 5.15 -2.51 10.44
C HIS A 58 5.15 -3.99 10.08
N ASP A 59 6.10 -4.43 9.25
CA ASP A 59 6.25 -5.82 8.85
C ASP A 59 6.57 -6.73 10.03
N ARG A 60 7.49 -6.31 10.91
CA ARG A 60 7.83 -7.07 12.13
C ARG A 60 6.63 -7.18 13.06
N ILE A 61 5.91 -6.08 13.28
CA ILE A 61 4.69 -6.09 14.09
C ILE A 61 3.63 -7.01 13.45
N ALA A 62 3.46 -6.97 12.14
CA ALA A 62 2.48 -7.81 11.44
C ALA A 62 2.84 -9.31 11.54
N ARG A 63 4.11 -9.68 11.38
CA ARG A 63 4.56 -11.08 11.62
C ARG A 63 4.31 -11.50 13.06
N LYS A 64 4.66 -10.66 14.03
CA LYS A 64 4.44 -10.97 15.44
C LYS A 64 2.95 -11.06 15.80
N ALA A 65 2.12 -10.21 15.22
CA ALA A 65 0.67 -10.27 15.36
C ALA A 65 0.09 -11.58 14.83
N VAL A 66 0.59 -12.08 13.69
CA VAL A 66 0.20 -13.38 13.14
C VAL A 66 0.59 -14.51 14.10
N GLU A 67 1.79 -14.50 14.67
CA GLU A 67 2.23 -15.47 15.68
C GLU A 67 1.31 -15.47 16.91
N LEU A 68 1.11 -14.31 17.53
CA LEU A 68 0.25 -14.15 18.71
C LEU A 68 -1.21 -14.56 18.43
N CYS A 69 -1.71 -14.30 17.22
CA CYS A 69 -3.04 -14.71 16.82
C CYS A 69 -3.16 -16.24 16.78
N ILE A 70 -2.18 -16.93 16.20
CA ILE A 70 -2.14 -18.40 16.14
C ILE A 70 -2.01 -19.00 17.53
N GLU A 71 -1.14 -18.44 18.38
CA GLU A 71 -1.00 -18.85 19.78
C GLU A 71 -2.34 -18.76 20.53
N GLY A 72 -3.05 -17.63 20.41
CA GLY A 72 -4.38 -17.47 21.00
C GLY A 72 -5.44 -18.42 20.41
N MET A 73 -5.38 -18.73 19.12
CA MET A 73 -6.25 -19.75 18.51
C MET A 73 -6.00 -21.16 19.05
N VAL A 74 -4.73 -21.51 19.33
CA VAL A 74 -4.36 -22.78 19.96
C VAL A 74 -4.91 -22.86 21.38
N GLU A 75 -4.74 -21.80 22.17
CA GLU A 75 -5.24 -21.72 23.55
C GLU A 75 -6.76 -21.87 23.63
N ASP A 76 -7.49 -21.30 22.67
CA ASP A 76 -8.95 -21.40 22.57
C ASP A 76 -9.45 -22.72 21.95
N GLY A 77 -8.55 -23.64 21.60
CA GLY A 77 -8.89 -24.98 21.12
C GLY A 77 -9.11 -25.12 19.61
N PHE A 78 -8.84 -24.09 18.80
CA PHE A 78 -8.86 -24.20 17.33
C PHE A 78 -7.64 -24.95 16.80
N GLY A 79 -6.53 -24.95 17.54
CA GLY A 79 -5.27 -25.59 17.16
C GLY A 79 -4.42 -24.77 16.19
N GLN A 80 -3.41 -25.44 15.59
CA GLN A 80 -2.52 -24.84 14.60
C GLN A 80 -3.24 -24.67 13.25
N PRO A 81 -2.75 -23.81 12.33
CA PRO A 81 -3.30 -23.68 10.99
C PRO A 81 -3.39 -25.05 10.30
N PRO A 82 -4.59 -25.49 9.89
CA PRO A 82 -4.82 -26.87 9.43
C PRO A 82 -4.16 -27.17 8.08
N VAL A 83 -3.82 -26.13 7.31
CA VAL A 83 -3.06 -26.20 6.06
C VAL A 83 -2.16 -24.96 5.93
N PRO A 84 -1.16 -24.98 5.02
CA PRO A 84 -0.35 -23.79 4.75
C PRO A 84 -1.19 -22.59 4.29
N TYR A 85 -0.74 -21.39 4.65
CA TYR A 85 -1.37 -20.13 4.25
C TYR A 85 -0.28 -19.07 4.03
N ALA A 86 -0.61 -17.99 3.34
CA ALA A 86 0.23 -16.80 3.24
C ALA A 86 -0.57 -15.57 3.67
N PHE A 87 -0.08 -14.88 4.70
CA PHE A 87 -0.56 -13.55 5.08
C PHE A 87 0.15 -12.51 4.21
N ILE A 88 -0.64 -11.72 3.51
CA ILE A 88 -0.19 -10.75 2.50
C ILE A 88 -0.74 -9.36 2.84
N VAL A 89 -0.05 -8.33 2.38
CA VAL A 89 -0.49 -6.92 2.52
C VAL A 89 -0.66 -6.27 1.16
N PHE A 90 -1.52 -5.26 1.11
CA PHE A 90 -1.76 -4.44 -0.06
C PHE A 90 -1.55 -2.96 0.28
N GLY A 91 -1.96 -2.06 -0.62
CA GLY A 91 -1.98 -0.64 -0.31
C GLY A 91 -0.60 -0.09 0.01
N SER A 92 -0.52 0.89 0.91
CA SER A 92 0.78 1.48 1.25
C SER A 92 1.74 0.50 1.93
N SER A 93 1.22 -0.48 2.69
CA SER A 93 2.05 -1.52 3.32
C SER A 93 2.67 -2.43 2.25
N GLY A 94 1.89 -2.82 1.24
CA GLY A 94 2.38 -3.61 0.10
C GLY A 94 3.41 -2.89 -0.76
N ARG A 95 3.29 -1.56 -0.88
CA ARG A 95 4.25 -0.71 -1.62
C ARG A 95 5.45 -0.23 -0.81
N GLU A 96 5.55 -0.58 0.48
CA GLU A 96 6.60 -0.11 1.39
C GLU A 96 6.59 1.42 1.58
N GLU A 97 5.38 1.98 1.69
CA GLU A 97 5.08 3.43 1.74
C GLU A 97 4.12 3.78 2.89
N ALA A 98 3.95 2.90 3.87
CA ALA A 98 3.13 3.16 5.04
C ALA A 98 3.76 4.24 5.92
N THR A 99 2.92 5.10 6.48
CA THR A 99 3.24 6.01 7.59
C THR A 99 2.89 5.33 8.92
N LEU A 100 3.39 5.86 10.04
CA LEU A 100 3.13 5.37 11.40
C LEU A 100 1.63 5.23 11.77
N TRP A 101 0.78 5.99 11.09
CA TRP A 101 -0.68 6.06 11.25
C TRP A 101 -1.45 5.45 10.07
N SER A 102 -0.81 4.60 9.26
CA SER A 102 -1.53 3.90 8.19
C SER A 102 -2.49 2.85 8.78
N ASP A 103 -3.59 2.64 8.06
CA ASP A 103 -4.56 1.57 8.27
C ASP A 103 -3.98 0.21 7.85
N GLN A 104 -4.73 -0.86 8.14
CA GLN A 104 -4.40 -2.21 7.69
C GLN A 104 -5.07 -2.52 6.35
N ASP A 105 -4.27 -2.81 5.33
CA ASP A 105 -4.70 -3.41 4.07
C ASP A 105 -4.03 -4.79 3.93
N ASN A 106 -4.79 -5.88 4.14
CA ASN A 106 -4.25 -7.23 4.18
C ASN A 106 -5.17 -8.29 3.56
N GLY A 107 -4.64 -9.49 3.39
CA GLY A 107 -5.34 -10.65 2.85
C GLY A 107 -4.66 -11.96 3.22
N MET A 108 -5.33 -13.06 2.89
CA MET A 108 -4.82 -14.40 3.14
C MET A 108 -5.03 -15.29 1.90
N ILE A 109 -3.96 -15.99 1.51
CA ILE A 109 -3.99 -17.03 0.48
C ILE A 109 -3.85 -18.37 1.19
N ILE A 110 -4.86 -19.22 1.09
CA ILE A 110 -4.93 -20.51 1.80
C ILE A 110 -4.58 -21.63 0.83
N SER A 111 -3.84 -22.64 1.29
CA SER A 111 -3.57 -23.84 0.49
C SER A 111 -4.87 -24.57 0.10
N ASP A 112 -4.90 -25.11 -1.11
CA ASP A 112 -5.98 -25.97 -1.59
C ASP A 112 -5.96 -27.38 -0.96
N ALA A 113 -4.97 -27.69 -0.11
CA ALA A 113 -4.91 -28.96 0.61
C ALA A 113 -6.23 -29.25 1.37
N PRO A 114 -6.75 -30.49 1.31
CA PRO A 114 -8.00 -30.85 1.98
C PRO A 114 -7.78 -30.96 3.50
N HIS A 115 -8.67 -30.32 4.27
CA HIS A 115 -8.74 -30.48 5.71
C HIS A 115 -10.15 -30.11 6.21
N GLU A 116 -10.70 -30.91 7.11
CA GLU A 116 -12.02 -30.65 7.72
C GLU A 116 -11.95 -29.40 8.62
N GLY A 117 -12.91 -28.49 8.51
CA GLY A 117 -12.91 -27.27 9.33
C GLY A 117 -11.89 -26.20 8.89
N LYS A 118 -11.17 -26.39 7.78
CA LYS A 118 -10.26 -25.37 7.21
C LYS A 118 -10.93 -24.02 7.03
N GLU A 119 -12.13 -24.01 6.46
CA GLU A 119 -12.89 -22.79 6.18
C GLU A 119 -13.24 -22.04 7.47
N ALA A 120 -13.76 -22.75 8.48
CA ALA A 120 -14.08 -22.18 9.78
C ALA A 120 -12.83 -21.65 10.51
N TYR A 121 -11.72 -22.38 10.44
CA TYR A 121 -10.45 -21.93 11.02
C TYR A 121 -9.99 -20.60 10.43
N PHE A 122 -9.95 -20.49 9.09
CA PHE A 122 -9.42 -19.30 8.43
C PHE A 122 -10.39 -18.11 8.43
N ASP A 123 -11.70 -18.35 8.56
CA ASP A 123 -12.68 -17.29 8.82
C ASP A 123 -12.45 -16.67 10.20
N GLU A 124 -12.32 -17.51 11.25
CA GLU A 124 -12.01 -17.06 12.60
C GLU A 124 -10.63 -16.38 12.67
N PHE A 125 -9.60 -16.97 12.04
CA PHE A 125 -8.27 -16.38 11.98
C PHE A 125 -8.32 -15.00 11.33
N GLY A 126 -8.98 -14.86 10.17
CA GLY A 126 -9.13 -13.58 9.47
C GLY A 126 -9.77 -12.49 10.33
N GLY A 127 -10.83 -12.84 11.07
CA GLY A 127 -11.46 -11.94 12.04
C GLY A 127 -10.53 -11.53 13.17
N ARG A 128 -9.92 -12.51 13.85
CA ARG A 128 -9.03 -12.29 15.01
C ARG A 128 -7.81 -11.46 14.67
N ILE A 129 -7.14 -11.71 13.55
CA ILE A 129 -5.94 -10.95 13.19
C ILE A 129 -6.28 -9.49 12.84
N ALA A 130 -7.43 -9.25 12.19
CA ALA A 130 -7.89 -7.89 11.91
C ALA A 130 -8.18 -7.12 13.21
N ASP A 131 -8.84 -7.75 14.18
CA ASP A 131 -9.12 -7.17 15.50
C ASP A 131 -7.84 -6.96 16.32
N LEU A 132 -6.89 -7.89 16.25
CA LEU A 132 -5.60 -7.79 16.92
C LEU A 132 -4.78 -6.62 16.35
N LEU A 133 -4.71 -6.49 15.01
CA LEU A 133 -4.04 -5.35 14.38
C LEU A 133 -4.70 -4.00 14.76
N GLU A 134 -6.03 -3.96 14.88
CA GLU A 134 -6.75 -2.79 15.39
C GLU A 134 -6.35 -2.48 16.85
N GLN A 135 -6.29 -3.49 17.71
CA GLN A 135 -5.80 -3.36 19.08
C GLN A 135 -4.33 -2.94 19.16
N LEU A 136 -3.52 -3.22 18.14
CA LEU A 136 -2.16 -2.69 18.04
C LEU A 136 -2.12 -1.26 17.52
N GLY A 137 -3.22 -0.74 16.96
CA GLY A 137 -3.30 0.63 16.44
C GLY A 137 -3.42 0.79 14.94
N TYR A 138 -3.68 -0.30 14.19
CA TYR A 138 -3.94 -0.25 12.76
C TYR A 138 -5.45 -0.23 12.54
N ALA A 139 -6.01 0.96 12.30
CA ALA A 139 -7.44 1.11 12.06
C ALA A 139 -7.90 0.18 10.92
N LYS A 140 -9.09 -0.43 11.09
CA LYS A 140 -9.71 -1.25 10.03
C LYS A 140 -9.90 -0.41 8.77
N CYS A 141 -9.60 -1.01 7.62
CA CYS A 141 -9.74 -0.34 6.34
C CYS A 141 -11.23 -0.07 6.03
N GLU A 142 -11.59 1.20 5.86
CA GLU A 142 -12.95 1.61 5.45
C GLU A 142 -13.36 0.98 4.11
N GLY A 143 -12.38 0.72 3.24
CA GLY A 143 -12.55 0.05 1.96
C GLY A 143 -12.64 -1.48 2.03
N LYS A 144 -12.62 -2.06 3.24
CA LYS A 144 -12.77 -3.51 3.47
C LYS A 144 -11.72 -4.38 2.76
N VAL A 145 -10.47 -3.91 2.72
CA VAL A 145 -9.33 -4.65 2.17
C VAL A 145 -8.61 -5.40 3.28
N MET A 146 -9.24 -6.43 3.82
CA MET A 146 -8.73 -7.18 4.98
C MET A 146 -9.05 -8.66 4.85
N CYS A 147 -8.23 -9.54 5.43
CA CYS A 147 -8.47 -10.99 5.48
C CYS A 147 -9.70 -11.40 6.33
N SER A 148 -10.29 -10.47 7.08
CA SER A 148 -11.63 -10.64 7.68
C SER A 148 -12.77 -10.50 6.68
N GLU A 149 -12.48 -10.12 5.42
CA GLU A 149 -13.47 -9.95 4.36
C GLU A 149 -13.29 -11.07 3.33
N PRO A 150 -14.36 -11.79 2.93
CA PRO A 150 -14.25 -12.94 2.03
C PRO A 150 -13.61 -12.64 0.67
N LEU A 151 -13.61 -11.37 0.24
CA LEU A 151 -12.96 -10.94 -1.00
C LEU A 151 -11.43 -11.09 -0.94
N TRP A 152 -10.84 -11.03 0.26
CA TRP A 152 -9.40 -11.02 0.49
C TRP A 152 -8.88 -12.21 1.30
N CYS A 153 -9.74 -13.19 1.61
CA CYS A 153 -9.38 -14.44 2.28
C CYS A 153 -9.96 -15.62 1.50
N LYS A 154 -9.09 -16.34 0.77
CA LYS A 154 -9.51 -17.42 -0.14
C LYS A 154 -8.44 -18.48 -0.28
N THR A 155 -8.82 -19.66 -0.76
CA THR A 155 -7.84 -20.63 -1.25
C THR A 155 -7.15 -20.11 -2.51
N LEU A 156 -5.97 -20.64 -2.83
CA LEU A 156 -5.22 -20.23 -4.01
C LEU A 156 -6.03 -20.45 -5.30
N THR A 157 -6.74 -21.57 -5.43
CA THR A 157 -7.63 -21.82 -6.58
C THR A 157 -8.74 -20.76 -6.67
N ALA A 158 -9.43 -20.47 -5.57
CA ALA A 158 -10.48 -19.45 -5.56
C ALA A 158 -9.94 -18.03 -5.82
N TRP A 159 -8.70 -17.74 -5.40
CA TRP A 159 -8.01 -16.51 -5.78
C TRP A 159 -7.76 -16.41 -7.28
N LYS A 160 -7.30 -17.49 -7.93
CA LYS A 160 -7.07 -17.52 -9.39
C LYS A 160 -8.37 -17.31 -10.16
N GLU A 161 -9.47 -17.90 -9.70
CA GLU A 161 -10.81 -17.69 -10.26
C GLU A 161 -11.24 -16.22 -10.13
N GLN A 162 -11.07 -15.62 -8.95
CA GLN A 162 -11.39 -14.21 -8.73
C GLN A 162 -10.55 -13.26 -9.60
N LEU A 163 -9.26 -13.56 -9.80
CA LEU A 163 -8.40 -12.78 -10.70
C LEU A 163 -8.87 -12.86 -12.16
N LEU A 164 -9.33 -14.05 -12.59
CA LEU A 164 -9.94 -14.23 -13.90
C LEU A 164 -11.25 -13.42 -14.02
N GLU A 165 -12.11 -13.46 -13.01
CA GLU A 165 -13.35 -12.68 -12.97
C GLU A 165 -13.05 -11.17 -13.08
N TRP A 166 -12.15 -10.65 -12.24
CA TRP A 166 -11.81 -9.24 -12.27
C TRP A 166 -11.14 -8.78 -13.56
N SER A 167 -10.40 -9.66 -14.24
CA SER A 167 -9.78 -9.33 -15.52
C SER A 167 -10.74 -9.46 -16.71
N SER A 168 -11.83 -10.21 -16.55
CA SER A 168 -12.88 -10.34 -17.56
C SER A 168 -13.90 -9.20 -17.55
N ASP A 169 -14.10 -8.52 -16.41
CA ASP A 169 -14.95 -7.33 -16.30
C ASP A 169 -14.12 -6.04 -16.20
N LEU A 170 -14.06 -5.29 -17.31
CA LEU A 170 -13.34 -4.02 -17.40
C LEU A 170 -14.10 -2.82 -16.80
N SER A 171 -15.13 -3.06 -15.97
CA SER A 171 -15.84 -2.04 -15.21
C SER A 171 -14.98 -1.46 -14.08
N TRP A 172 -15.50 -0.45 -13.39
CA TRP A 172 -14.68 0.33 -12.44
C TRP A 172 -14.18 -0.49 -11.25
N GLU A 173 -15.05 -1.29 -10.64
CA GLU A 173 -14.77 -1.93 -9.36
C GLU A 173 -13.82 -3.12 -9.48
N PRO A 174 -13.97 -4.05 -10.44
CA PRO A 174 -13.02 -5.16 -10.58
C PRO A 174 -11.62 -4.68 -10.97
N ILE A 175 -11.53 -3.65 -11.82
CA ILE A 175 -10.26 -3.01 -12.15
C ILE A 175 -9.65 -2.29 -10.94
N ARG A 176 -10.47 -1.65 -10.09
CA ARG A 176 -10.00 -1.08 -8.82
C ARG A 176 -9.42 -2.18 -7.92
N ASN A 177 -10.06 -3.35 -7.84
CA ASN A 177 -9.55 -4.48 -7.08
C ASN A 177 -8.22 -5.00 -7.63
N LEU A 178 -8.08 -5.15 -8.96
CA LEU A 178 -6.80 -5.51 -9.58
C LEU A 178 -5.70 -4.49 -9.32
N ILE A 179 -6.04 -3.19 -9.32
CA ILE A 179 -5.11 -2.11 -8.97
C ILE A 179 -4.61 -2.26 -7.53
N ILE A 180 -5.50 -2.55 -6.57
CA ILE A 180 -5.12 -2.81 -5.17
C ILE A 180 -4.27 -4.07 -5.09
N ALA A 181 -4.70 -5.15 -5.75
CA ALA A 181 -4.04 -6.45 -5.74
C ALA A 181 -2.64 -6.41 -6.39
N SER A 182 -2.38 -5.48 -7.31
CA SER A 182 -1.04 -5.29 -7.90
C SER A 182 0.02 -4.86 -6.88
N ASP A 183 -0.39 -4.37 -5.71
CA ASP A 183 0.50 -3.97 -4.63
C ASP A 183 0.77 -5.12 -3.64
N MET A 184 0.28 -6.33 -3.92
CA MET A 184 0.43 -7.47 -3.02
C MET A 184 1.90 -7.71 -2.64
N ARG A 185 2.14 -7.88 -1.34
CA ARG A 185 3.44 -8.30 -0.81
C ARG A 185 3.26 -9.31 0.31
N PHE A 186 4.11 -10.33 0.32
CA PHE A 186 4.13 -11.38 1.34
C PHE A 186 4.71 -10.90 2.67
N ILE A 187 4.10 -11.32 3.79
CA ILE A 187 4.55 -10.99 5.15
C ILE A 187 4.89 -12.23 5.98
N ALA A 188 3.99 -13.21 6.06
CA ALA A 188 4.12 -14.39 6.94
C ALA A 188 3.46 -15.64 6.35
N GLY A 189 3.92 -16.82 6.78
CA GLY A 189 3.42 -18.12 6.33
C GLY A 189 4.25 -18.73 5.19
N GLU A 190 3.57 -19.37 4.24
CA GLU A 190 4.18 -20.12 3.13
C GLU A 190 4.31 -19.24 1.87
N SER A 191 5.53 -18.74 1.63
CA SER A 191 5.82 -17.79 0.55
C SER A 191 5.51 -18.31 -0.86
N SER A 192 5.57 -19.64 -1.08
CA SER A 192 5.28 -20.23 -2.38
C SER A 192 3.84 -19.96 -2.86
N LEU A 193 2.87 -19.86 -1.95
CA LEU A 193 1.49 -19.49 -2.27
C LEU A 193 1.39 -18.06 -2.84
N ALA A 194 2.14 -17.13 -2.27
CA ALA A 194 2.17 -15.74 -2.76
C ALA A 194 2.87 -15.63 -4.12
N VAL A 195 3.94 -16.42 -4.35
CA VAL A 195 4.62 -16.49 -5.64
C VAL A 195 3.67 -17.01 -6.73
N GLU A 196 2.98 -18.12 -6.49
CA GLU A 196 2.04 -18.70 -7.45
C GLU A 196 0.83 -17.79 -7.71
N TRP A 197 0.38 -17.05 -6.70
CA TRP A 197 -0.62 -16.00 -6.86
C TRP A 197 -0.13 -14.87 -7.78
N LEU A 198 1.11 -14.38 -7.60
CA LEU A 198 1.68 -13.32 -8.45
C LEU A 198 1.79 -13.77 -9.90
N GLU A 199 2.26 -15.00 -10.14
CA GLU A 199 2.31 -15.57 -11.48
C GLU A 199 0.92 -15.55 -12.14
N SER A 200 -0.11 -15.93 -11.39
CA SER A 200 -1.50 -15.94 -11.85
C SER A 200 -2.07 -14.55 -12.10
N PHE A 201 -1.72 -13.57 -11.26
CA PHE A 201 -2.10 -12.16 -11.44
C PHE A 201 -1.51 -11.59 -12.74
N TYR A 202 -0.20 -11.73 -12.94
CA TYR A 202 0.46 -11.21 -14.14
C TYR A 202 0.10 -11.97 -15.41
N GLU A 203 -0.30 -13.24 -15.30
CA GLU A 203 -0.86 -13.98 -16.43
C GLU A 203 -2.13 -13.32 -16.98
N GLN A 204 -2.98 -12.71 -16.14
CA GLN A 204 -4.17 -12.00 -16.64
C GLN A 204 -3.79 -10.80 -17.52
N PHE A 205 -2.75 -10.05 -17.15
CA PHE A 205 -2.23 -8.93 -17.96
C PHE A 205 -1.60 -9.38 -19.28
N ARG A 206 -1.08 -10.63 -19.35
CA ARG A 206 -0.60 -11.23 -20.60
C ARG A 206 -1.74 -11.69 -21.50
N ARG A 207 -2.83 -12.21 -20.92
CA ARG A 207 -3.96 -12.80 -21.65
C ARG A 207 -5.01 -11.78 -22.12
N VAL A 208 -5.16 -10.67 -21.40
CA VAL A 208 -6.18 -9.65 -21.68
C VAL A 208 -5.50 -8.31 -22.03
N PRO A 209 -5.19 -8.05 -23.32
CA PRO A 209 -4.50 -6.83 -23.75
C PRO A 209 -5.18 -5.53 -23.32
N GLU A 210 -6.52 -5.54 -23.25
CA GLU A 210 -7.34 -4.39 -22.88
C GLU A 210 -7.26 -4.05 -21.38
N LEU A 211 -6.70 -4.92 -20.56
CA LEU A 211 -6.63 -4.75 -19.10
C LEU A 211 -5.78 -3.53 -18.73
N SER A 212 -4.68 -3.31 -19.45
CA SER A 212 -3.82 -2.15 -19.26
C SER A 212 -4.55 -0.83 -19.55
N ASP A 213 -5.38 -0.79 -20.60
CA ASP A 213 -6.22 0.37 -20.92
C ASP A 213 -7.30 0.60 -19.86
N ALA A 214 -7.88 -0.49 -19.32
CA ALA A 214 -8.89 -0.40 -18.27
C ALA A 214 -8.28 0.17 -16.97
N VAL A 215 -7.07 -0.28 -16.61
CA VAL A 215 -6.27 0.32 -15.52
C VAL A 215 -5.97 1.78 -15.80
N LEU A 216 -5.54 2.13 -17.02
CA LEU A 216 -5.30 3.52 -17.41
C LEU A 216 -6.55 4.39 -17.24
N ARG A 217 -7.70 3.89 -17.72
CA ARG A 217 -9.00 4.54 -17.55
C ARG A 217 -9.30 4.76 -16.08
N ASN A 218 -9.03 3.78 -15.22
CA ASN A 218 -9.21 3.91 -13.78
C ASN A 218 -8.30 5.00 -13.19
N THR A 219 -7.00 4.94 -13.51
CA THR A 219 -5.96 5.89 -13.10
C THR A 219 -6.30 7.34 -13.47
N VAL A 220 -6.87 7.60 -14.66
CA VAL A 220 -7.16 8.98 -15.11
C VAL A 220 -8.58 9.47 -14.82
N LYS A 221 -9.50 8.62 -14.32
CA LYS A 221 -10.90 9.01 -14.10
C LYS A 221 -11.11 9.89 -12.88
N HIS A 222 -10.14 10.08 -11.98
CA HIS A 222 -10.29 10.90 -10.77
C HIS A 222 -10.66 12.36 -11.15
N LYS A 223 -11.97 12.62 -11.26
CA LYS A 223 -12.58 13.84 -11.81
C LYS A 223 -12.49 15.04 -10.87
N ALA A 224 -12.41 14.83 -9.56
CA ALA A 224 -12.39 15.91 -8.58
C ALA A 224 -11.07 16.72 -8.62
N THR A 225 -9.95 16.08 -8.91
CA THR A 225 -8.64 16.75 -9.04
C THR A 225 -8.45 17.38 -10.43
N LEU A 226 -9.11 16.84 -11.45
CA LEU A 226 -8.84 17.13 -12.87
C LEU A 226 -9.03 18.58 -13.32
N ASN A 227 -10.06 19.27 -12.82
CA ASN A 227 -10.33 20.68 -13.17
C ASN A 227 -9.34 21.65 -12.51
N ILE A 228 -8.45 21.14 -11.65
CA ILE A 228 -7.66 21.91 -10.68
C ILE A 228 -6.16 21.52 -10.69
N LEU A 229 -5.81 20.36 -11.27
CA LEU A 229 -4.44 19.83 -11.34
C LEU A 229 -3.40 20.91 -11.72
N GLY A 230 -2.37 21.04 -10.87
CA GLY A 230 -1.30 22.03 -10.98
C GLY A 230 -1.53 23.33 -10.19
N ARG A 231 -2.63 23.46 -9.44
CA ARG A 231 -2.83 24.51 -8.43
C ARG A 231 -3.01 23.86 -7.07
N VAL A 232 -2.50 24.52 -6.03
CA VAL A 232 -2.83 24.16 -4.65
C VAL A 232 -4.30 24.50 -4.46
N VAL A 233 -5.14 23.50 -4.23
CA VAL A 233 -6.52 23.71 -3.84
C VAL A 233 -6.75 23.09 -2.50
N THR A 234 -7.26 23.94 -1.63
CA THR A 234 -7.55 23.62 -0.25
C THR A 234 -9.02 23.28 -0.09
N GLU A 235 -9.32 22.51 0.95
CA GLU A 235 -10.70 22.23 1.31
C GLU A 235 -11.45 23.51 1.62
N ARG A 236 -12.69 23.60 1.14
CA ARG A 236 -13.50 24.81 1.27
C ARG A 236 -14.30 24.84 2.57
N PHE A 237 -14.65 23.68 3.09
CA PHE A 237 -15.58 23.50 4.20
C PHE A 237 -15.14 22.32 5.08
N GLY A 238 -15.72 22.21 6.27
CA GLY A 238 -15.44 21.12 7.21
C GLY A 238 -14.20 21.36 8.06
N GLU A 239 -13.80 20.34 8.81
CA GLU A 239 -12.71 20.38 9.78
C GLU A 239 -11.35 20.75 9.16
N HIS A 240 -11.15 20.42 7.89
CA HIS A 240 -9.90 20.68 7.17
C HIS A 240 -9.95 21.90 6.25
N ALA A 241 -10.96 22.77 6.39
CA ALA A 241 -11.08 23.99 5.60
C ALA A 241 -9.75 24.80 5.60
N GLY A 242 -9.30 25.21 4.41
CA GLY A 242 -8.01 25.88 4.23
C GLY A 242 -6.80 24.94 4.15
N GLY A 243 -6.96 23.65 4.45
CA GLY A 243 -5.91 22.64 4.35
C GLY A 243 -5.83 21.95 2.99
N PHE A 244 -4.71 21.27 2.70
CA PHE A 244 -4.47 20.54 1.45
C PHE A 244 -4.30 19.03 1.69
N ASP A 245 -5.11 18.21 1.01
CA ASP A 245 -5.01 16.75 1.06
C ASP A 245 -3.77 16.24 0.31
N VAL A 246 -2.74 15.81 1.03
CA VAL A 246 -1.49 15.31 0.42
C VAL A 246 -1.72 13.96 -0.27
N LYS A 247 -2.54 13.09 0.33
CA LYS A 247 -2.78 11.72 -0.15
C LYS A 247 -3.40 11.75 -1.53
N TYR A 248 -4.53 12.44 -1.69
CA TYR A 248 -5.25 12.47 -2.97
C TYR A 248 -4.77 13.59 -3.90
N GLY A 249 -4.15 14.64 -3.38
CA GLY A 249 -3.64 15.76 -4.17
C GLY A 249 -2.37 15.47 -4.95
N VAL A 250 -1.41 14.74 -4.36
CA VAL A 250 -0.09 14.47 -4.99
C VAL A 250 0.36 13.02 -4.93
N TYR A 251 0.17 12.33 -3.81
CA TYR A 251 0.74 11.01 -3.59
C TYR A 251 0.07 9.92 -4.44
N ILE A 252 -1.23 9.71 -4.31
CA ILE A 252 -1.99 8.70 -5.08
C ILE A 252 -1.90 8.91 -6.60
N PRO A 253 -1.97 10.14 -7.14
CA PRO A 253 -1.75 10.37 -8.57
C PRO A 253 -0.40 9.85 -9.09
N LEU A 254 0.69 10.01 -8.32
CA LEU A 254 2.01 9.50 -8.69
C LEU A 254 2.07 7.97 -8.60
N VAL A 255 1.55 7.40 -7.50
CA VAL A 255 1.43 5.94 -7.30
C VAL A 255 0.65 5.30 -8.46
N ASN A 256 -0.54 5.81 -8.78
CA ASN A 256 -1.38 5.24 -9.84
C ASN A 256 -0.75 5.38 -11.23
N SER A 257 0.03 6.44 -11.47
CA SER A 257 0.76 6.62 -12.73
C SER A 257 1.89 5.60 -12.87
N ALA A 258 2.70 5.42 -11.82
CA ALA A 258 3.78 4.45 -11.81
C ALA A 258 3.26 3.01 -11.89
N ARG A 259 2.18 2.69 -11.16
CA ARG A 259 1.51 1.39 -11.22
C ARG A 259 1.00 1.08 -12.61
N PHE A 260 0.28 2.01 -13.25
CA PHE A 260 -0.18 1.83 -14.62
C PHE A 260 0.99 1.54 -15.57
N LEU A 261 2.04 2.36 -15.53
CA LEU A 261 3.21 2.18 -16.40
C LEU A 261 3.90 0.83 -16.14
N ALA A 262 4.08 0.47 -14.86
CA ALA A 262 4.67 -0.81 -14.49
C ALA A 262 3.87 -2.00 -15.04
N LEU A 263 2.55 -2.01 -14.82
CA LEU A 263 1.66 -3.06 -15.33
C LEU A 263 1.67 -3.12 -16.86
N HIS A 264 1.65 -1.97 -17.54
CA HIS A 264 1.72 -1.88 -19.00
C HIS A 264 3.00 -2.52 -19.57
N HIS A 265 4.11 -2.41 -18.84
CA HIS A 265 5.41 -2.97 -19.23
C HIS A 265 5.72 -4.33 -18.58
N GLY A 266 4.75 -4.95 -17.90
CA GLY A 266 4.91 -6.27 -17.27
C GLY A 266 5.92 -6.29 -16.11
N ILE A 267 6.15 -5.15 -15.45
CA ILE A 267 7.05 -5.05 -14.29
C ILE A 267 6.36 -5.63 -13.06
N GLN A 268 7.00 -6.61 -12.42
CA GLN A 268 6.47 -7.35 -11.27
C GLN A 268 6.96 -6.80 -9.91
N GLU A 269 6.85 -5.49 -9.72
CA GLU A 269 7.22 -4.82 -8.47
C GLU A 269 5.97 -4.26 -7.79
N SER A 270 5.89 -4.33 -6.46
CA SER A 270 4.83 -3.67 -5.69
C SER A 270 5.21 -2.22 -5.33
N SER A 271 6.45 -1.98 -4.87
CA SER A 271 6.92 -0.65 -4.46
C SER A 271 6.91 0.36 -5.61
N THR A 272 6.39 1.57 -5.36
CA THR A 272 6.37 2.62 -6.40
C THR A 272 7.77 3.02 -6.83
N VAL A 273 8.73 3.07 -5.90
CA VAL A 273 10.13 3.41 -6.21
C VAL A 273 10.75 2.33 -7.10
N LYS A 274 10.65 1.05 -6.69
CA LYS A 274 11.16 -0.07 -7.49
C LYS A 274 10.51 -0.13 -8.87
N ARG A 275 9.20 0.13 -8.97
CA ARG A 275 8.50 0.29 -10.26
C ARG A 275 9.14 1.36 -11.15
N MET A 276 9.41 2.55 -10.61
CA MET A 276 10.05 3.65 -11.35
C MET A 276 11.50 3.32 -11.76
N GLU A 277 12.26 2.66 -10.90
CA GLU A 277 13.62 2.18 -11.20
C GLU A 277 13.61 1.16 -12.33
N ARG A 278 12.71 0.17 -12.27
CA ARG A 278 12.54 -0.82 -13.35
C ARG A 278 12.12 -0.17 -14.66
N LEU A 279 11.18 0.79 -14.63
CA LEU A 279 10.79 1.55 -15.83
C LEU A 279 11.96 2.33 -16.44
N THR A 280 12.86 2.86 -15.60
CA THR A 280 14.09 3.51 -16.04
C THR A 280 15.05 2.52 -16.70
N SER A 281 15.28 1.37 -16.04
CA SER A 281 16.19 0.33 -16.53
C SER A 281 15.77 -0.30 -17.86
N LEU A 282 14.47 -0.31 -18.15
CA LEU A 282 13.90 -0.80 -19.39
C LEU A 282 13.76 0.29 -20.47
N GLU A 283 14.17 1.53 -20.19
CA GLU A 283 13.97 2.70 -21.05
C GLU A 283 12.50 2.88 -21.51
N ALA A 284 11.57 2.38 -20.70
CA ALA A 284 10.14 2.38 -20.99
C ALA A 284 9.54 3.80 -21.01
N VAL A 285 10.18 4.72 -20.30
CA VAL A 285 9.81 6.13 -20.21
C VAL A 285 11.08 6.99 -20.33
N PRO A 286 11.04 8.15 -21.00
CA PRO A 286 12.21 9.03 -21.09
C PRO A 286 12.81 9.35 -19.72
N PHE A 287 14.12 9.12 -19.56
CA PHE A 287 14.82 9.29 -18.29
C PHE A 287 14.54 10.64 -17.60
N PRO A 288 14.59 11.82 -18.28
CA PRO A 288 14.30 13.10 -17.61
C PRO A 288 12.90 13.20 -17.01
N LEU A 289 11.91 12.50 -17.59
CA LEU A 289 10.56 12.46 -17.05
C LEU A 289 10.49 11.53 -15.84
N MET A 290 11.12 10.35 -15.90
CA MET A 290 11.11 9.39 -14.81
C MET A 290 11.87 9.90 -13.57
N ASP A 291 13.03 10.51 -13.80
CA ASP A 291 13.83 11.19 -12.77
C ASP A 291 13.04 12.33 -12.10
N ALA A 292 12.27 13.12 -12.88
CA ALA A 292 11.35 14.10 -12.30
C ALA A 292 10.23 13.44 -11.47
N CYS A 293 9.68 12.30 -11.92
CA CYS A 293 8.65 11.55 -11.19
C CYS A 293 9.18 11.02 -9.86
N GLN A 294 10.39 10.47 -9.82
CA GLN A 294 11.03 10.01 -8.60
C GLN A 294 11.21 11.16 -7.60
N ARG A 295 11.76 12.30 -8.02
CA ARG A 295 11.86 13.49 -7.14
C ARG A 295 10.53 13.97 -6.60
N ALA A 296 9.51 14.05 -7.45
CA ALA A 296 8.16 14.46 -7.05
C ALA A 296 7.54 13.46 -6.08
N PHE A 297 7.82 12.15 -6.25
CA PHE A 297 7.36 11.11 -5.34
C PHE A 297 8.04 11.23 -3.98
N THR A 298 9.36 11.41 -3.92
CA THR A 298 10.08 11.69 -2.67
C THR A 298 9.55 12.96 -1.99
N ALA A 299 9.26 14.02 -2.75
CA ALA A 299 8.63 15.23 -2.22
C ALA A 299 7.23 14.96 -1.65
N ALA A 300 6.40 14.17 -2.34
CA ALA A 300 5.08 13.76 -1.86
C ALA A 300 5.16 12.94 -0.56
N LEU A 301 6.10 12.00 -0.46
CA LEU A 301 6.36 11.22 0.75
C LEU A 301 6.81 12.12 1.93
N LYS A 302 7.70 13.10 1.66
CA LYS A 302 8.14 14.11 2.63
C LYS A 302 6.96 14.96 3.12
N LEU A 303 6.11 15.45 2.23
CA LEU A 303 4.91 16.19 2.59
C LEU A 303 3.95 15.32 3.42
N ARG A 304 3.74 14.06 3.02
CA ARG A 304 2.82 13.13 3.68
C ARG A 304 3.24 12.78 5.10
N ARG A 305 4.54 12.59 5.37
CA ARG A 305 5.04 12.37 6.74
C ARG A 305 5.05 13.64 7.60
N SER A 306 4.92 14.82 6.98
CA SER A 306 4.98 16.12 7.66
C SER A 306 3.59 16.67 8.03
N THR A 307 2.51 15.94 7.74
CA THR A 307 1.15 16.37 8.09
C THR A 307 1.01 16.42 9.62
N PRO A 308 0.19 17.34 10.16
CA PRO A 308 0.00 17.47 11.60
C PRO A 308 -0.49 16.14 12.20
N ILE A 309 0.08 15.79 13.35
CA ILE A 309 -0.29 14.58 14.08
C ILE A 309 -1.08 14.96 15.34
N VAL A 310 -2.02 14.10 15.70
CA VAL A 310 -2.72 14.13 16.99
C VAL A 310 -2.47 12.81 17.71
N MET A 311 -2.49 12.84 19.04
CA MET A 311 -2.35 11.63 19.85
C MET A 311 -3.75 11.09 20.17
N GLN A 312 -4.00 9.82 19.82
CA GLN A 312 -5.22 9.11 20.17
C GLN A 312 -4.85 7.75 20.75
N GLN A 313 -5.28 7.48 21.98
CA GLN A 313 -4.95 6.23 22.70
C GLN A 313 -3.44 5.91 22.66
N GLU A 314 -2.60 6.91 22.93
CA GLU A 314 -1.13 6.85 22.90
C GLU A 314 -0.46 6.63 21.53
N LEU A 315 -1.25 6.50 20.47
CA LEU A 315 -0.77 6.39 19.10
C LEU A 315 -0.90 7.71 18.36
N GLN A 316 -0.04 7.90 17.36
CA GLN A 316 -0.08 9.06 16.48
C GLN A 316 -1.08 8.79 15.39
N GLN A 317 -1.89 9.79 15.09
CA GLN A 317 -2.85 9.81 14.00
C GLN A 317 -2.65 11.08 13.19
N SER A 318 -2.93 11.03 11.89
CA SER A 318 -2.94 12.23 11.05
C SER A 318 -4.07 12.16 10.04
N SER A 319 -4.71 13.29 9.79
CA SER A 319 -5.73 13.41 8.75
C SER A 319 -5.14 13.38 7.33
N GLY A 320 -3.82 13.52 7.17
CA GLY A 320 -3.17 13.58 5.86
C GLY A 320 -3.25 14.95 5.17
N PHE A 321 -3.77 15.98 5.87
CA PHE A 321 -3.84 17.35 5.38
C PHE A 321 -2.64 18.18 5.84
N LEU A 322 -2.12 19.04 4.96
CA LEU A 322 -1.28 20.17 5.38
C LEU A 322 -2.18 21.34 5.78
N ASP A 323 -1.92 21.94 6.93
CA ASP A 323 -2.68 23.11 7.38
C ASP A 323 -2.26 24.41 6.67
N GLU A 324 -3.03 25.48 6.83
CA GLU A 324 -2.74 26.79 6.23
C GLU A 324 -1.36 27.34 6.61
N LYS A 325 -0.91 27.10 7.85
CA LYS A 325 0.36 27.63 8.34
C LYS A 325 1.51 26.92 7.64
N GLN A 326 1.41 25.61 7.45
CA GLN A 326 2.37 24.82 6.68
C GLN A 326 2.37 25.24 5.20
N LEU A 327 1.20 25.44 4.60
CA LEU A 327 1.09 25.90 3.21
C LEU A 327 1.69 27.29 2.96
N LYS A 328 1.76 28.15 3.98
CA LYS A 328 2.43 29.47 3.91
C LYS A 328 3.95 29.37 4.00
N GLN A 329 4.51 28.22 4.40
CA GLN A 329 5.97 28.04 4.44
C GLN A 329 6.52 27.95 3.02
N LYS A 330 7.48 28.83 2.69
CA LYS A 330 8.03 28.99 1.34
C LYS A 330 8.49 27.66 0.71
N GLN A 331 9.19 26.83 1.48
CA GLN A 331 9.70 25.55 0.98
C GLN A 331 8.58 24.54 0.71
N ILE A 332 7.63 24.38 1.64
CA ILE A 332 6.47 23.50 1.47
C ILE A 332 5.65 23.92 0.25
N HIS A 333 5.37 25.22 0.12
CA HIS A 333 4.63 25.75 -1.01
C HIS A 333 5.36 25.52 -2.35
N TYR A 334 6.70 25.69 -2.38
CA TYR A 334 7.51 25.41 -3.55
C TYR A 334 7.48 23.92 -3.92
N ASP A 335 7.80 23.03 -2.98
CA ASP A 335 7.82 21.57 -3.16
C ASP A 335 6.45 21.08 -3.67
N LEU A 336 5.37 21.58 -3.07
CA LEU A 336 4.01 21.21 -3.44
C LEU A 336 3.66 21.69 -4.85
N ARG A 337 3.99 22.94 -5.21
CA ARG A 337 3.69 23.50 -6.54
C ARG A 337 4.45 22.78 -7.65
N GLU A 338 5.72 22.49 -7.45
CA GLU A 338 6.55 21.70 -8.38
C GLU A 338 5.96 20.30 -8.60
N THR A 339 5.65 19.62 -7.49
CA THR A 339 5.05 18.28 -7.49
C THR A 339 3.71 18.28 -8.23
N LEU A 340 2.80 19.20 -7.91
CA LEU A 340 1.51 19.35 -8.59
C LEU A 340 1.67 19.66 -10.09
N GLY A 341 2.66 20.48 -10.45
CA GLY A 341 3.01 20.78 -11.83
C GLY A 341 3.40 19.51 -12.60
N LEU A 342 4.20 18.63 -11.99
CA LEU A 342 4.54 17.35 -12.58
C LEU A 342 3.35 16.39 -12.66
N VAL A 343 2.59 16.22 -11.57
CA VAL A 343 1.38 15.38 -11.54
C VAL A 343 0.44 15.76 -12.69
N LYS A 344 0.21 17.06 -12.89
CA LYS A 344 -0.59 17.57 -14.02
C LYS A 344 -0.02 17.15 -15.39
N ARG A 345 1.30 17.26 -15.59
CA ARG A 345 1.95 16.90 -16.86
C ARG A 345 1.81 15.41 -17.16
N VAL A 346 2.12 14.55 -16.17
CA VAL A 346 2.01 13.09 -16.28
C VAL A 346 0.56 12.70 -16.55
N HIS A 347 -0.37 13.21 -15.75
CA HIS A 347 -1.79 12.90 -15.91
C HIS A 347 -2.33 13.29 -17.29
N ARG A 348 -1.96 14.47 -17.82
CA ARG A 348 -2.34 14.87 -19.18
C ARG A 348 -1.75 13.98 -20.27
N ALA A 349 -0.54 13.46 -20.05
CA ALA A 349 0.08 12.50 -20.97
C ALA A 349 -0.70 11.19 -20.98
N LEU A 350 -1.00 10.64 -19.80
CA LEU A 350 -1.82 9.43 -19.63
C LEU A 350 -3.23 9.58 -20.23
N GLN A 351 -3.87 10.75 -20.07
CA GLN A 351 -5.16 11.02 -20.73
C GLN A 351 -5.06 11.06 -22.26
N ARG A 352 -3.96 11.59 -22.82
CA ARG A 352 -3.74 11.54 -24.27
C ARG A 352 -3.56 10.11 -24.74
N GLN A 353 -2.78 9.31 -24.00
CA GLN A 353 -2.57 7.90 -24.27
C GLN A 353 -3.90 7.14 -24.25
N LEU A 354 -4.75 7.36 -23.24
CA LEU A 354 -6.07 6.72 -23.17
C LEU A 354 -6.94 7.07 -24.38
N ARG A 355 -7.04 8.36 -24.73
CA ARG A 355 -7.82 8.78 -25.91
C ARG A 355 -7.31 8.14 -27.21
N PHE A 356 -6.01 7.90 -27.31
CA PHE A 356 -5.42 7.23 -28.47
C PHE A 356 -5.75 5.73 -28.48
N ALA A 357 -5.67 5.06 -27.34
CA ALA A 357 -6.04 3.66 -27.19
C ALA A 357 -7.54 3.43 -27.49
N GLU A 358 -8.42 4.28 -26.96
CA GLU A 358 -9.87 4.19 -27.18
C GLU A 358 -10.28 4.44 -28.64
N ARG A 359 -9.53 5.27 -29.38
CA ARG A 359 -9.77 5.50 -30.82
C ARG A 359 -9.33 4.35 -31.72
N ARG A 360 -8.43 3.50 -31.23
CA ARG A 360 -7.93 2.33 -31.96
C ARG A 360 -8.80 1.08 -31.79
N ARG A 361 -9.81 1.14 -30.91
CA ARG A 361 -10.77 0.07 -30.75
C ARG A 361 -11.72 0.08 -31.96
N PRO A 362 -11.87 -1.06 -32.67
CA PRO A 362 -12.69 -1.15 -33.88
C PRO A 362 -14.18 -0.91 -33.61
#